data_AF-A0A945CJC8-F1
#
_entry.id   AF-A0A945CJC8-F1
#
_cell.length_a   1.000
_cell.length_b   1.000
_cell.length_c   1.000
_cell.angle_alpha   90.00
_cell.angle_beta   90.00
_cell.angle_gamma   90.00
#
_symmetry.space_group_name_H-M   'P 1'
#
loop_
_entity.id
_entity.type
_entity.pdbx_description
1 polymer ?
#
loop_
_entity_poly.entity_id
_entity_poly.type
_entity_poly.pdbx_seq_one_letter_code
_entity_poly.pdbx_strand_id
1 'polypeptide(L)'
;MKSAIELAMERADEAVGDDKVDLTSEQKAAIEETKKVYEAKWAEQEIVLQGRLEKLAQETDPQTLAEHRGQLQAEINRVRDQIFAERDEKLEEIRNQNKR
;
A
#
# COMPACT_ATOMS: atom_id res chain seq x y z
N MET A 1 21.94 33.53 6.70
CA MET A 1 20.51 33.83 6.43
C MET A 1 19.82 32.49 6.34
N LYS A 2 18.98 32.13 7.32
CA LYS A 2 18.22 30.87 7.28
C LYS A 2 17.16 30.98 6.18
N SER A 3 16.97 29.93 5.39
CA SER A 3 16.05 29.94 4.25
C SER A 3 14.60 30.03 4.73
N ALA A 4 13.71 30.64 3.95
CA ALA A 4 12.28 30.74 4.27
C ALA A 4 11.61 29.38 4.49
N ILE A 5 12.20 28.32 3.93
CA ILE A 5 11.77 26.94 4.12
C ILE A 5 12.08 26.43 5.53
N GLU A 6 13.27 26.73 6.06
CA GLU A 6 13.65 26.34 7.43
C GLU A 6 12.79 27.07 8.47
N LEU A 7 12.47 28.34 8.22
CA LEU A 7 11.58 29.10 9.10
C LEU A 7 10.13 28.59 9.04
N ALA A 8 9.66 28.13 7.88
CA ALA A 8 8.33 27.55 7.72
C ALA A 8 8.21 26.18 8.41
N MET A 9 9.28 25.38 8.42
CA MET A 9 9.32 24.12 9.18
C MET A 9 9.35 24.37 10.69
N GLU A 10 10.19 25.29 11.18
CA GLU A 10 10.30 25.64 12.61
C GLU A 10 8.95 26.14 13.18
N ARG A 11 8.23 26.96 12.40
CA ARG A 11 6.89 27.45 12.78
C ARG A 11 5.79 26.38 12.73
N ALA A 12 5.94 25.38 11.85
CA ALA A 12 5.01 24.26 11.77
C ALA A 12 5.18 23.33 12.99
N ASP A 13 6.41 23.09 13.43
CA ASP A 13 6.72 22.29 14.62
C ASP A 13 6.21 22.95 15.91
N GLU A 14 6.31 24.27 16.06
CA GLU A 14 5.78 24.98 17.25
C GLU A 14 4.25 25.03 17.34
N ALA A 15 3.54 24.94 16.21
CA ALA A 15 2.07 25.04 16.18
C ALA A 15 1.35 23.72 16.50
N VAL A 16 2.08 22.60 16.46
CA VAL A 16 1.56 21.25 16.72
C VAL A 16 1.97 20.85 18.14
N GLY A 17 1.20 21.32 19.13
CA GLY A 17 1.38 20.92 20.51
C GLY A 17 1.31 19.38 20.69
N ASP A 18 2.39 18.84 21.27
CA ASP A 18 2.52 17.69 22.19
C ASP A 18 1.65 16.42 22.02
N ASP A 19 1.08 16.11 20.85
CA ASP A 19 0.50 14.77 20.62
C ASP A 19 0.33 14.40 19.13
N LYS A 20 1.27 14.82 18.30
CA LYS A 20 1.45 14.23 16.97
C LYS A 20 2.86 13.70 16.89
N VAL A 21 2.99 12.39 16.70
CA VAL A 21 4.24 11.79 16.26
C VAL A 21 4.47 12.34 14.85
N ASP A 22 5.15 13.48 14.75
CA ASP A 22 5.48 14.10 13.47
C ASP A 22 6.45 13.18 12.75
N LEU A 23 5.94 12.52 11.69
CA LEU A 23 6.74 11.66 10.85
C LEU A 23 7.80 12.52 10.16
N THR A 24 9.06 12.16 10.36
CA THR A 24 10.20 12.79 9.71
C THR A 24 10.04 12.73 8.19
N SER A 25 10.67 13.66 7.46
CA SER A 25 10.67 13.64 5.99
C SER A 25 11.21 12.31 5.43
N GLU A 26 12.16 11.69 6.11
CA GLU A 26 12.67 10.36 5.78
C GLU A 26 11.61 9.26 5.99
N GLN A 27 10.85 9.29 7.09
CA GLN A 27 9.74 8.36 7.30
C GLN A 27 8.62 8.55 6.26
N LYS A 28 8.28 9.79 5.92
CA LYS A 28 7.28 10.08 4.86
C LYS A 28 7.75 9.53 3.51
N ALA A 29 9.02 9.72 3.16
CA ALA A 29 9.60 9.17 1.94
C ALA A 29 9.61 7.63 1.95
N ALA A 30 10.02 7.00 3.06
CA ALA A 30 10.01 5.54 3.21
C ALA A 30 8.60 4.94 3.14
N ILE A 31 7.60 5.63 3.71
CA ILE A 31 6.18 5.25 3.60
C ILE A 31 5.71 5.32 2.14
N GLU A 32 6.05 6.39 1.42
CA GLU A 32 5.68 6.54 0.01
C GLU A 32 6.34 5.50 -0.88
N GLU A 33 7.63 5.22 -0.66
CA GLU A 33 8.37 4.19 -1.37
C GLU A 33 7.76 2.81 -1.09
N THR A 34 7.50 2.49 0.18
CA THR A 34 6.84 1.24 0.57
C THR A 34 5.49 1.11 -0.12
N LYS A 35 4.66 2.16 -0.12
CA LYS A 35 3.36 2.13 -0.83
C LYS A 35 3.53 1.84 -2.33
N LYS A 36 4.47 2.50 -3.01
CA LYS A 36 4.74 2.28 -4.44
C LYS A 36 5.20 0.85 -4.73
N VAL A 37 6.07 0.29 -3.89
CA VAL A 37 6.55 -1.09 -4.03
C VAL A 37 5.40 -2.09 -3.87
N TYR A 38 4.56 -1.93 -2.85
CA TYR A 38 3.43 -2.83 -2.62
C TYR A 38 2.32 -2.65 -3.66
N GLU A 39 2.11 -1.44 -4.17
CA GLU A 39 1.20 -1.17 -5.29
C GLU A 39 1.70 -1.81 -6.59
N ALA A 40 2.99 -1.72 -6.89
CA ALA A 40 3.59 -2.41 -8.03
C ALA A 40 3.44 -3.94 -7.93
N LYS A 41 3.72 -4.51 -6.75
CA LYS A 41 3.50 -5.94 -6.48
C LYS A 41 2.03 -6.35 -6.69
N TRP A 42 1.09 -5.51 -6.24
CA TRP A 42 -0.33 -5.74 -6.48
C TRP A 42 -0.66 -5.72 -7.97
N ALA A 43 -0.20 -4.70 -8.70
CA ALA A 43 -0.44 -4.58 -10.13
C ALA A 43 0.10 -5.78 -10.92
N GLU A 44 1.29 -6.27 -10.58
CA GLU A 44 1.84 -7.49 -11.19
C GLU A 44 0.96 -8.72 -10.93
N GLN A 45 0.51 -8.91 -9.69
CA GLN A 45 -0.40 -10.01 -9.33
C GLN A 45 -1.77 -9.88 -10.01
N GLU A 46 -2.30 -8.67 -10.09
CA GLU A 46 -3.58 -8.38 -10.72
C GLU A 46 -3.55 -8.75 -12.21
N ILE A 47 -2.48 -8.40 -12.93
CA ILE A 47 -2.29 -8.75 -14.34
C ILE A 47 -2.26 -10.28 -14.52
N VAL A 48 -1.53 -11.00 -13.66
CA VAL A 48 -1.46 -12.47 -13.73
C VAL A 48 -2.83 -13.10 -13.48
N LEU A 49 -3.59 -12.59 -12.51
CA LEU A 49 -4.92 -13.08 -12.16
C LEU A 49 -5.95 -12.77 -13.25
N GLN A 50 -5.90 -11.56 -13.84
CA GLN A 50 -6.73 -11.20 -15.00
C GLN A 50 -6.44 -12.11 -16.20
N GLY A 51 -5.16 -12.34 -16.52
CA GLY A 51 -4.79 -13.24 -17.61
C GLY A 51 -5.23 -14.69 -17.38
N ARG A 52 -5.26 -15.16 -16.13
CA ARG A 52 -5.86 -16.45 -15.77
C ARG A 52 -7.37 -16.46 -16.01
N LEU A 53 -8.07 -15.39 -15.66
CA LEU A 53 -9.51 -15.23 -15.86
C LEU A 53 -9.88 -15.26 -17.34
N GLU A 54 -9.11 -14.55 -18.18
CA GLU A 54 -9.29 -14.55 -19.64
C GLU A 54 -9.07 -15.93 -20.25
N LYS A 55 -8.01 -16.64 -19.83
CA LYS A 55 -7.78 -18.02 -20.28
C LYS A 55 -8.92 -18.96 -19.87
N LEU A 56 -9.35 -18.86 -18.61
CA LEU A 56 -10.48 -19.66 -18.13
C LEU A 56 -11.75 -19.39 -18.92
N ALA A 57 -12.01 -18.12 -19.26
CA ALA A 57 -13.16 -17.72 -20.07
C ALA A 57 -13.10 -18.26 -21.51
N GLN A 58 -11.91 -18.56 -22.04
CA GLN A 58 -11.73 -19.17 -23.36
C GLN A 58 -11.82 -20.70 -23.33
N GLU A 59 -11.39 -21.33 -22.24
CA GLU A 59 -11.26 -22.79 -22.14
C GLU A 59 -12.46 -23.49 -21.46
N THR A 60 -13.35 -22.74 -20.81
CA THR A 60 -14.38 -23.29 -19.92
C THR A 60 -15.79 -22.94 -20.38
N ASP A 61 -16.72 -23.90 -20.23
CA ASP A 61 -18.15 -23.68 -20.45
C ASP A 61 -18.71 -22.53 -19.57
N PRO A 62 -19.68 -21.76 -20.08
CA PRO A 62 -20.22 -20.59 -19.38
C PRO A 62 -20.90 -20.92 -18.03
N GLN A 63 -21.33 -22.17 -17.82
CA GLN A 63 -21.91 -22.61 -16.54
C GLN A 63 -20.84 -22.76 -15.44
N THR A 64 -19.68 -23.34 -15.75
CA THR A 64 -18.58 -23.53 -14.79
C THR A 64 -17.75 -22.26 -14.63
N LEU A 65 -17.72 -21.39 -15.64
CA LEU A 65 -17.02 -20.10 -15.59
C LEU A 65 -17.46 -19.20 -14.42
N ALA A 66 -18.75 -19.20 -14.08
CA ALA A 66 -19.29 -18.37 -13.00
C ALA A 66 -18.73 -18.78 -11.62
N GLU A 67 -18.64 -20.09 -11.36
CA GLU A 67 -18.10 -20.63 -10.11
C GLU A 67 -16.61 -20.33 -10.00
N HIS A 68 -15.85 -20.58 -11.07
CA HIS A 68 -14.43 -20.28 -11.10
C HIS A 68 -14.12 -18.78 -10.98
N ARG A 69 -14.94 -17.92 -11.59
CA ARG A 69 -14.82 -16.46 -11.42
C ARG A 69 -15.05 -16.04 -9.98
N GLY A 70 -16.03 -16.64 -9.29
CA GLY A 70 -16.26 -16.40 -7.87
C GLY A 70 -15.08 -16.81 -7.00
N GLN A 71 -14.50 -17.99 -7.27
CA GLN A 71 -13.29 -18.47 -6.58
C GLN A 71 -12.09 -17.55 -6.82
N LEU A 72 -11.84 -17.17 -8.08
CA LEU A 72 -10.73 -16.31 -8.43
C LEU A 72 -10.89 -14.91 -7.83
N GLN A 73 -12.12 -14.37 -7.79
CA GLN A 73 -12.39 -13.10 -7.12
C GLN A 73 -12.11 -13.18 -5.61
N ALA A 74 -12.45 -14.29 -4.96
CA ALA A 74 -12.13 -14.51 -3.55
C ALA A 74 -10.62 -14.61 -3.32
N GLU A 75 -9.88 -15.25 -4.23
CA GLU A 75 -8.42 -15.29 -4.21
C GLU A 75 -7.81 -13.88 -4.41
N ILE A 76 -8.29 -13.12 -5.40
CA ILE A 76 -7.90 -11.71 -5.63
C ILE A 76 -8.07 -10.90 -4.35
N ASN A 77 -9.23 -10.99 -3.71
CA ASN A 77 -9.50 -10.25 -2.47
C ASN A 77 -8.56 -10.68 -1.34
N ARG A 78 -8.32 -11.99 -1.15
CA ARG A 78 -7.38 -12.48 -0.13
C ARG A 78 -5.96 -12.00 -0.36
N VAL A 79 -5.45 -12.12 -1.59
CA VAL A 79 -4.09 -11.68 -1.94
C VAL A 79 -3.96 -10.18 -1.73
N ARG A 80 -4.99 -9.41 -2.11
CA ARG A 80 -5.04 -7.98 -1.83
C ARG A 80 -4.96 -7.71 -0.33
N ASP A 81 -5.83 -8.33 0.46
CA ASP A 81 -5.87 -8.10 1.90
C ASP A 81 -4.53 -8.45 2.55
N GLN A 82 -3.85 -9.52 2.13
CA GLN A 82 -2.52 -9.88 2.61
C GLN A 82 -1.47 -8.82 2.28
N ILE A 83 -1.37 -8.42 1.00
CA ILE A 83 -0.40 -7.42 0.54
C ILE A 83 -0.61 -6.08 1.26
N PHE A 84 -1.87 -5.68 1.44
CA PHE A 84 -2.20 -4.43 2.12
C PHE A 84 -1.97 -4.52 3.63
N ALA A 85 -2.25 -5.67 4.27
CA ALA A 85 -1.94 -5.89 5.67
C ALA A 85 -0.43 -5.85 5.94
N GLU A 86 0.37 -6.53 5.11
CA GLU A 86 1.84 -6.48 5.20
C GLU A 86 2.37 -5.06 5.00
N ARG A 87 1.79 -4.31 4.05
CA ARG A 87 2.11 -2.90 3.84
C ARG A 87 1.81 -2.11 5.11
N ASP A 88 0.60 -2.22 5.66
CA ASP A 88 0.20 -1.46 6.85
C ASP A 88 1.05 -1.81 8.08
N GLU A 89 1.41 -3.07 8.28
CA GLU A 89 2.37 -3.48 9.32
C GLU A 89 3.71 -2.75 9.13
N LYS A 90 4.24 -2.75 7.90
CA LYS A 90 5.49 -2.06 7.57
C LYS A 90 5.41 -0.55 7.77
N LEU A 91 4.27 0.05 7.45
CA LEU A 91 4.02 1.48 7.68
C LEU A 91 4.01 1.79 9.18
N GLU A 92 3.38 0.95 10.00
CA GLU A 92 3.37 1.08 11.45
C GLU A 92 4.76 0.88 12.06
N GLU A 93 5.56 -0.05 11.54
CA GLU A 93 6.98 -0.19 11.93
C GLU A 93 7.76 1.08 11.64
N ILE A 94 7.66 1.64 10.43
CA ILE A 94 8.33 2.89 10.05
C ILE A 94 7.88 4.03 10.96
N ARG A 95 6.58 4.11 11.30
CA ARG A 95 6.04 5.12 12.24
C ARG A 95 6.60 4.95 13.65
N ASN A 96 6.75 3.72 14.13
CA ASN A 96 7.22 3.41 15.48
C ASN A 96 8.76 3.38 15.65
N GLN A 97 9.52 3.38 14.56
CA GLN A 97 11.00 3.39 14.59
C GLN A 97 11.60 4.61 15.31
N ASN A 98 10.89 5.73 15.39
CA ASN A 98 11.36 6.96 16.06
C ASN A 98 10.91 7.06 17.54
N LYS A 99 10.27 6.02 18.07
CA LYS A 99 9.75 5.96 19.45
C LYS A 99 10.75 5.35 20.46
N ARG A 100 12.02 5.20 20.09
CA ARG A 100 13.09 4.62 20.92
C ARG A 100 14.23 5.57 21.14
#